data_AF-A0A3C0WWT6-F1
#
_entry.id   AF-A0A3C0WWT6-F1
#
_cell.length_a   1.000
_cell.length_b   1.000
_cell.length_c   1.000
_cell.angle_alpha   90.00
_cell.angle_beta   90.00
_cell.angle_gamma   90.00
#
_symmetry.space_group_name_H-M   'P 1'
#
loop_
_entity.id
_entity.type
_entity.pdbx_description
1 polymer ?
#
loop_
_entity_poly.entity_id
_entity_poly.type
_entity_poly.pdbx_seq_one_letter_code
_entity_poly.pdbx_strand_id
1 'polypeptide(L)'
;MNFGHTIGHAVESLSGGGLLHGECVAIGMACMCSDAVLRRLLPVLEKYGLPSKADFDPNDVMMLIGSDKKSEGDFLNTVHVESIGSFEFRKERPDDLRALFVNRRAV
;
A
#
# COMPACT_ATOMS: atom_id res chain seq x y z
N MET A 1 2.92 -7.05 11.65
CA MET A 1 1.85 -6.06 11.88
C MET A 1 1.83 -4.92 10.85
N ASN A 2 2.55 -4.97 9.72
CA ASN A 2 2.71 -3.79 8.83
C ASN A 2 2.18 -4.01 7.40
N PHE A 3 1.32 -5.01 7.16
CA PHE A 3 0.75 -5.27 5.83
C PHE A 3 -0.12 -4.07 5.40
N GLY A 4 0.15 -3.53 4.22
CA GLY A 4 -0.53 -2.35 3.67
C GLY A 4 -0.12 -1.00 4.25
N HIS A 5 0.68 -0.95 5.32
CA HIS A 5 0.97 0.31 6.01
C HIS A 5 1.99 1.19 5.26
N THR A 6 2.90 0.59 4.45
CA THR A 6 3.89 1.38 3.70
C THR A 6 3.23 2.34 2.70
N ILE A 7 2.36 1.83 1.84
CA ILE A 7 1.59 2.68 0.91
C ILE A 7 0.47 3.40 1.67
N GLY A 8 -0.13 2.75 2.69
CA GLY A 8 -1.21 3.32 3.49
C GLY A 8 -0.82 4.64 4.16
N HIS A 9 0.33 4.74 4.83
CA HIS A 9 0.75 6.00 5.47
C HIS A 9 1.03 7.13 4.46
N ALA A 10 1.57 6.79 3.28
CA ALA A 10 1.76 7.78 2.23
C ALA A 10 0.41 8.31 1.71
N VAL A 11 -0.55 7.42 1.47
CA VAL A 11 -1.94 7.78 1.11
C VAL A 11 -2.60 8.61 2.21
N GLU A 12 -2.45 8.22 3.48
CA GLU A 12 -2.99 8.94 4.63
C GLU A 12 -2.44 10.38 4.69
N SER A 13 -1.14 10.54 4.52
CA SER A 13 -0.48 11.85 4.50
C SER A 13 -0.97 12.73 3.34
N LEU A 14 -1.17 12.16 2.15
CA LEU A 14 -1.70 12.89 0.98
C LEU A 14 -3.18 13.21 1.09
N SER A 15 -3.95 12.36 1.77
CA SER A 15 -5.39 12.57 1.95
C SER A 15 -5.72 13.80 2.80
N GLY A 16 -4.77 14.29 3.60
CA GLY A 16 -4.98 15.45 4.46
C GLY A 16 -6.12 15.28 5.46
N GLY A 17 -6.43 14.05 5.87
CA GLY A 17 -7.57 13.71 6.74
C GLY A 17 -8.89 13.46 6.02
N GLY A 18 -8.90 13.46 4.68
CA GLY A 18 -10.06 13.06 3.87
C GLY A 18 -10.34 11.55 3.85
N LEU A 19 -9.37 10.73 4.28
CA LEU A 19 -9.51 9.30 4.49
C LEU A 19 -9.12 8.94 5.93
N LEU A 20 -9.85 7.99 6.52
CA LEU A 20 -9.53 7.40 7.80
C LEU A 20 -8.34 6.44 7.68
N HIS A 21 -7.61 6.24 8.77
CA HIS A 21 -6.46 5.32 8.81
C HIS A 21 -6.75 3.93 8.22
N GLY A 22 -7.89 3.33 8.59
CA GLY A 22 -8.30 2.01 8.08
C GLY A 22 -8.56 1.99 6.57
N GLU A 23 -9.03 3.10 6.00
CA GLU A 23 -9.25 3.24 4.55
C GLU A 23 -7.92 3.31 3.81
N CYS A 24 -6.97 4.08 4.35
CA CYS A 24 -5.61 4.16 3.83
C CYS A 24 -4.89 2.81 3.87
N VAL A 25 -5.01 2.08 4.99
CA VAL A 25 -4.44 0.72 5.12
C VAL A 25 -5.09 -0.25 4.12
N ALA A 26 -6.40 -0.16 3.88
CA ALA A 26 -7.09 -1.00 2.90
C ALA A 26 -6.55 -0.82 1.47
N ILE A 27 -6.33 0.44 1.06
CA ILE A 27 -5.69 0.77 -0.23
C ILE A 27 -4.28 0.20 -0.30
N GLY A 28 -3.49 0.34 0.77
CA GLY A 28 -2.15 -0.23 0.82
C GLY A 28 -2.14 -1.75 0.76
N MET A 29 -3.09 -2.44 1.42
CA MET A 29 -3.22 -3.90 1.35
C MET A 29 -3.49 -4.37 -0.08
N ALA A 30 -4.35 -3.67 -0.83
CA ALA A 30 -4.63 -3.97 -2.24
C ALA A 30 -3.39 -3.82 -3.14
N CYS A 31 -2.47 -2.93 -2.76
CA CYS A 31 -1.20 -2.73 -3.47
C CYS A 31 -0.13 -3.76 -3.14
N MET A 32 -0.07 -4.24 -1.90
CA MET A 32 1.04 -5.06 -1.38
C MET A 32 0.71 -6.56 -1.32
N CYS A 33 -0.16 -7.04 -2.21
CA CYS A 33 -0.51 -8.45 -2.32
C CYS A 33 -0.56 -8.95 -3.76
N SER A 34 -0.44 -10.27 -3.92
CA SER A 34 -0.56 -10.93 -5.21
C SER A 34 -1.96 -10.79 -5.80
N ASP A 35 -2.10 -10.95 -7.12
CA ASP A 35 -3.42 -10.90 -7.76
C ASP A 35 -4.38 -11.97 -7.23
N ALA A 36 -3.85 -13.13 -6.81
CA ALA A 36 -4.66 -14.20 -6.23
C ALA A 36 -5.24 -13.80 -4.87
N VAL A 37 -4.45 -13.10 -4.05
CA VAL A 37 -4.91 -12.55 -2.76
C VAL A 37 -5.86 -11.39 -3.01
N LEU A 38 -5.53 -10.47 -3.92
CA LEU A 38 -6.35 -9.31 -4.27
C LEU A 38 -7.77 -9.72 -4.67
N ARG A 39 -7.92 -10.72 -5.56
CA ARG A 39 -9.24 -11.23 -5.98
C ARG A 39 -10.13 -11.69 -4.81
N ARG A 40 -9.51 -12.17 -3.73
CA ARG A 40 -10.23 -12.60 -2.51
C ARG A 40 -10.40 -11.46 -1.51
N LEU A 41 -9.49 -10.48 -1.50
CA LEU A 41 -9.50 -9.33 -0.62
C LEU A 41 -10.56 -8.30 -1.04
N LEU A 42 -10.71 -8.01 -2.34
CA LEU A 42 -11.63 -6.99 -2.84
C LEU A 42 -13.08 -7.17 -2.35
N PRO A 43 -13.70 -8.37 -2.43
CA PRO A 43 -15.08 -8.55 -1.92
C PRO A 43 -15.20 -8.34 -0.42
N VAL A 44 -14.12 -8.59 0.35
CA VAL A 44 -14.11 -8.35 1.79
C VAL A 44 -14.06 -6.85 2.08
N LEU A 45 -13.16 -6.11 1.41
CA LEU A 45 -13.09 -4.65 1.55
C LEU A 45 -14.41 -4.00 1.16
N GLU A 46 -14.99 -4.39 0.02
CA GLU A 46 -16.28 -3.90 -0.45
C GLU A 46 -17.41 -4.18 0.56
N LYS A 47 -17.46 -5.40 1.13
CA LYS A 47 -18.45 -5.76 2.16
C LYS A 47 -18.39 -4.85 3.39
N TYR A 48 -17.22 -4.35 3.73
CA TYR A 48 -17.01 -3.44 4.87
C TYR A 48 -16.98 -1.96 4.45
N GLY A 49 -17.25 -1.63 3.19
CA GLY A 49 -17.25 -0.26 2.68
C GLY A 49 -15.86 0.38 2.65
N LEU A 50 -14.78 -0.41 2.61
CA LEU A 50 -13.41 0.09 2.59
C LEU A 50 -12.92 0.29 1.14
N PRO A 51 -12.22 1.40 0.86
CA PRO A 51 -11.64 1.62 -0.46
C PRO A 51 -10.46 0.68 -0.70
N SER A 52 -10.29 0.26 -1.94
CA SER A 52 -9.14 -0.53 -2.41
C SER A 52 -8.21 0.26 -3.33
N LYS A 53 -8.55 1.52 -3.64
CA LYS A 53 -7.81 2.40 -4.55
C LYS A 53 -7.86 3.85 -4.09
N ALA A 54 -6.85 4.61 -4.51
CA ALA A 54 -6.79 6.06 -4.35
C ALA A 54 -6.19 6.73 -5.58
N ASP A 55 -6.63 7.96 -5.85
CA ASP A 55 -6.23 8.73 -7.01
C ASP A 55 -5.22 9.82 -6.62
N PHE A 56 -3.99 9.41 -6.35
CA PHE A 56 -2.87 10.31 -6.02
C PHE A 56 -1.76 10.21 -7.06
N ASP A 57 -0.94 11.26 -7.18
CA ASP A 57 0.25 11.22 -8.03
C ASP A 57 1.24 10.18 -7.48
N PRO A 58 1.66 9.18 -8.28
CA PRO A 58 2.59 8.15 -7.82
C PRO A 58 3.93 8.73 -7.33
N ASN A 59 4.40 9.84 -7.90
CA ASN A 59 5.64 10.50 -7.44
C ASN A 59 5.50 10.99 -6.00
N ASP A 60 4.37 11.62 -5.67
CA ASP A 60 4.12 12.15 -4.33
C ASP A 60 4.03 11.00 -3.31
N VAL A 61 3.38 9.90 -3.69
CA VAL A 61 3.34 8.68 -2.88
C VAL A 61 4.74 8.14 -2.62
N MET A 62 5.58 7.99 -3.66
CA MET A 62 6.95 7.47 -3.49
C MET A 62 7.83 8.43 -2.67
N MET A 63 7.68 9.74 -2.85
CA MET A 63 8.41 10.76 -2.10
C MET A 63 8.11 10.68 -0.61
N LEU A 64 6.85 10.47 -0.23
CA LEU A 64 6.45 10.30 1.16
C LEU A 64 6.94 8.99 1.76
N ILE A 65 6.87 7.87 1.00
CA ILE A 65 7.44 6.59 1.44
C ILE A 65 8.95 6.73 1.72
N GLY A 66 9.67 7.45 0.87
CA GLY A 66 11.11 7.72 1.06
C GLY A 66 11.40 8.67 2.23
N SER A 67 10.48 9.58 2.55
CA SER A 67 10.65 10.55 3.64
C SER A 67 10.43 9.95 5.03
N ASP A 68 9.56 8.94 5.14
CA ASP A 68 9.21 8.25 6.39
C ASP A 68 10.38 7.47 7.03
N LYS A 69 11.44 7.17 6.26
CA LYS A 69 12.58 6.35 6.72
C LYS A 69 13.95 6.96 6.45
N LYS A 70 14.13 8.24 6.78
CA LYS A 70 15.44 8.93 6.75
C LYS A 70 16.56 8.33 7.63
N SER A 71 16.40 7.16 8.26
CA SER A 71 17.37 6.65 9.23
C SER A 71 18.37 5.60 8.73
N GLU A 72 18.10 4.74 7.74
CA GLU A 72 19.07 3.67 7.36
C GLU A 72 19.03 3.26 5.87
N GLY A 73 19.49 4.15 4.98
CA GLY A 73 19.82 3.85 3.58
C GLY A 73 18.64 3.86 2.58
N ASP A 74 18.98 3.68 1.30
CA ASP A 74 18.06 3.74 0.13
C ASP A 74 16.91 2.71 0.13
N PHE A 75 16.85 1.81 1.11
CA PHE A 75 15.98 0.64 1.08
C PHE A 75 15.05 0.60 2.30
N LEU A 76 13.81 0.16 2.06
CA LEU A 76 12.80 -0.08 3.07
C LEU A 76 12.42 -1.55 3.13
N ASN A 77 12.20 -2.04 4.36
CA ASN A 77 11.53 -3.32 4.58
C ASN A 77 10.02 -3.13 4.45
N THR A 78 9.42 -3.83 3.48
CA THR A 78 7.99 -3.86 3.15
C THR A 78 7.42 -5.23 3.47
N VAL A 79 6.09 -5.30 3.66
CA VAL A 79 5.40 -6.57 3.91
C VAL A 79 4.52 -6.90 2.72
N HIS A 80 4.78 -8.05 2.09
CA HIS A 80 4.00 -8.57 0.97
C HIS A 80 3.25 -9.83 1.36
N VAL A 81 2.08 -10.03 0.73
CA VAL A 81 1.23 -11.20 0.94
C VAL A 81 0.99 -11.90 -0.39
N GLU A 82 1.73 -13.00 -0.61
CA GLU A 82 1.60 -13.83 -1.81
C GLU A 82 0.47 -14.86 -1.71
N SER A 83 0.19 -15.35 -0.48
CA SER A 83 -0.89 -16.27 -0.19
C SER A 83 -1.59 -15.92 1.13
N ILE A 84 -2.89 -16.22 1.24
CA ILE A 84 -3.66 -15.90 2.45
C ILE A 84 -3.11 -16.71 3.63
N GLY A 85 -2.83 -16.02 4.74
CA GLY A 85 -2.24 -16.60 5.93
C GLY A 85 -0.71 -16.62 5.94
N SER A 86 -0.06 -16.15 4.87
CA SER A 86 1.40 -15.99 4.81
C SER A 86 1.80 -14.52 4.66
N PHE A 87 3.06 -14.22 4.96
CA PHE A 87 3.66 -12.92 4.65
C PHE A 87 5.15 -13.11 4.38
N GLU A 88 5.73 -12.14 3.67
CA GLU A 88 7.17 -12.03 3.51
C GLU A 88 7.63 -10.59 3.68
N PHE A 89 8.87 -10.43 4.13
CA PHE A 89 9.54 -9.14 4.12
C PHE A 89 10.34 -9.00 2.83
N ARG A 90 10.16 -7.88 2.13
CA ARG A 90 11.00 -7.52 0.99
C ARG A 90 11.79 -6.26 1.30
N LYS A 91 13.02 -6.22 0.82
CA LYS A 91 13.89 -5.04 0.91
C LYS A 91 13.86 -4.35 -0.44
N GLU A 92 13.18 -3.22 -0.51
CA GLU A 92 12.81 -2.54 -1.75
C GLU A 92 13.16 -1.06 -1.66
N ARG A 93 13.38 -0.40 -2.81
CA ARG A 93 13.46 1.05 -2.93
C ARG A 93 12.05 1.62 -3.11
N PRO A 94 11.79 2.90 -2.79
CA PRO A 94 10.49 3.50 -3.04
C PRO A 94 10.02 3.31 -4.50
N ASP A 95 10.92 3.50 -5.46
CA ASP A 95 10.60 3.32 -6.89
C ASP A 95 10.15 1.90 -7.26
N ASP A 96 10.56 0.87 -6.52
CA ASP A 96 10.11 -0.52 -6.77
C ASP A 96 8.62 -0.68 -6.46
N LEU A 97 8.08 0.12 -5.54
CA LEU A 97 6.65 0.12 -5.16
C LEU A 97 5.77 0.88 -6.15
N ARG A 98 6.37 1.67 -7.03
CA ARG A 98 5.66 2.54 -7.98
C ARG A 98 4.73 1.74 -8.88
N ALA A 99 5.23 0.64 -9.45
CA ALA A 99 4.45 -0.22 -10.34
C ALA A 99 3.25 -0.83 -9.61
N LEU A 100 3.42 -1.21 -8.35
CA LEU A 100 2.34 -1.77 -7.53
C LEU A 100 1.23 -0.75 -7.32
N PHE A 101 1.57 0.50 -7.00
CA PHE A 101 0.57 1.55 -6.81
C PHE A 101 -0.14 1.90 -8.12
N VAL A 102 0.61 2.08 -9.22
CA VAL A 102 0.06 2.42 -10.55
C VAL A 102 -0.90 1.35 -11.05
N ASN A 103 -0.50 0.07 -10.98
CA ASN A 103 -1.30 -1.04 -11.50
C ASN A 103 -2.62 -1.26 -10.73
N ARG A 104 -2.77 -0.65 -9.55
CA ARG A 104 -3.93 -0.83 -8.66
C ARG A 104 -4.88 0.37 -8.64
N ARG A 105 -4.57 1.44 -9.36
CA ARG A 105 -5.48 2.59 -9.57
C ARG A 105 -6.66 2.27 -10.50
N ALA A 106 -6.54 1.27 -11.36
CA ALA A 106 -7.44 1.05 -12.51
C ALA A 106 -8.32 -0.21 -12.45
N VAL A 107 -8.31 -0.95 -11.33
CA VAL A 107 -9.15 -2.15 -11.13
C VAL A 107 -10.50 -1.79 -10.49
#